data_AF-A0A1B6G9J2-F1
#
_entry.id   AF-A0A1B6G9J2-F1
#
_cell.length_a   1.000
_cell.length_b   1.000
_cell.length_c   1.000
_cell.angle_alpha   90.00
_cell.angle_beta   90.00
_cell.angle_gamma   90.00
#
_symmetry.space_group_name_H-M   'P 1'
#
loop_
_entity.id
_entity.type
_entity.pdbx_description
1 polymer ?
#
loop_
_entity_poly.entity_id
_entity_poly.type
_entity_poly.pdbx_seq_one_letter_code
_entity_poly.pdbx_strand_id
1 'polypeptide(L)'
;FDGNLLDMVELGVTGFQEMKEFCEEKISVGIKPCVIFSGSKWDTDEDYKVMQSLLLDMFNREQCSKVRFQGLEHLLHFIATDDDRLLLRSYRMRLKKSGTDSEAPKVD
;
A
#
# COMPACT_ATOMS: atom_id res chain seq x y z
N PHE A 1 17.47 12.32 10.04
CA PHE A 1 18.65 11.46 10.18
C PHE A 1 19.66 12.18 11.04
N ASP A 2 20.15 11.57 12.13
CA ASP A 2 21.09 12.18 13.08
C ASP A 2 20.71 13.61 13.55
N GLY A 3 19.44 13.78 13.93
CA GLY A 3 18.90 15.06 14.39
C GLY A 3 18.63 16.10 13.30
N ASN A 4 18.90 15.79 12.02
CA ASN A 4 18.65 16.67 10.89
C ASN A 4 17.49 16.19 10.01
N LEU A 5 16.91 17.09 9.22
CA LEU A 5 15.95 16.74 8.17
C LEU A 5 16.65 15.84 7.14
N LEU A 6 16.01 14.73 6.78
CA LEU A 6 16.47 13.84 5.72
C LEU A 6 15.83 14.30 4.40
N ASP A 7 14.57 13.94 4.19
CA ASP A 7 13.80 14.28 3.00
C ASP A 7 12.46 14.89 3.36
N MET A 8 11.88 15.68 2.45
CA MET A 8 10.56 16.31 2.60
C MET A 8 9.79 16.22 1.28
N VAL A 9 8.53 15.82 1.36
CA VAL A 9 7.60 15.76 0.21
C VAL A 9 6.31 16.47 0.62
N GLU A 10 5.78 17.31 -0.26
CA GLU A 10 4.47 17.96 -0.10
C GLU A 10 3.41 17.24 -0.93
N LEU A 11 2.29 16.88 -0.30
CA LEU A 11 1.19 16.16 -0.95
C LEU A 11 -0.12 16.92 -0.77
N GLY A 12 -0.69 17.41 -1.87
CA GLY A 12 -2.03 17.99 -1.89
C GLY A 12 -3.11 16.91 -1.94
N VAL A 13 -3.92 16.80 -0.89
CA VAL A 13 -5.01 15.81 -0.84
C VAL A 13 -6.22 16.33 -1.62
N THR A 14 -6.70 15.53 -2.57
CA THR A 14 -7.91 15.78 -3.34
C THR A 14 -8.76 14.51 -3.40
N GLY A 15 -10.09 14.65 -3.48
CA GLY A 15 -10.99 13.50 -3.62
C GLY A 15 -10.98 12.52 -2.44
N PHE A 16 -10.75 13.01 -1.22
CA PHE A 16 -10.76 12.18 -0.01
C PHE A 16 -12.14 11.55 0.22
N GLN A 17 -12.13 10.26 0.54
CA GLN A 17 -13.33 9.50 0.89
C GLN A 17 -13.16 8.88 2.28
N GLU A 18 -14.09 9.15 3.19
CA GLU A 18 -14.01 8.65 4.56
C GLU A 18 -14.28 7.14 4.65
N MET A 19 -13.64 6.47 5.62
CA MET A 19 -13.89 5.04 5.89
C MET A 19 -15.37 4.72 6.15
N LYS A 20 -16.16 5.68 6.68
CA LYS A 20 -17.58 5.51 7.00
C LYS A 20 -18.47 5.40 5.77
N GLU A 21 -18.02 5.95 4.64
CA GLU A 21 -18.79 5.92 3.39
C GLU A 21 -18.73 4.55 2.70
N PHE A 22 -17.73 3.74 3.05
CA PHE A 22 -17.63 2.38 2.56
C PHE A 22 -18.49 1.45 3.43
N CYS A 23 -19.46 0.76 2.84
CA CYS A 23 -20.29 -0.25 3.53
C CYS A 23 -19.56 -1.57 3.81
N GLU A 24 -18.32 -1.71 3.35
CA GLU A 24 -17.52 -2.93 3.53
C GLU A 24 -17.01 -3.09 4.98
N GLU A 25 -16.87 -4.35 5.38
CA GLU A 25 -16.21 -4.77 6.62
C GLU A 25 -14.79 -4.17 6.72
N LYS A 26 -14.48 -3.63 7.90
CA LYS A 26 -13.23 -2.92 8.17
C LYS A 26 -12.08 -3.87 8.46
N ILE A 27 -10.87 -3.36 8.26
CA ILE A 27 -9.62 -4.07 8.48
C ILE A 27 -9.28 -4.04 9.96
N SER A 28 -8.77 -5.16 10.48
CA SER A 28 -8.34 -5.29 11.87
C SER A 28 -7.16 -4.34 12.18
N VAL A 29 -7.14 -3.77 13.38
CA VAL A 29 -6.05 -2.87 13.81
C VAL A 29 -4.77 -3.67 14.02
N GLY A 30 -3.63 -3.10 13.59
CA GLY A 30 -2.30 -3.68 13.82
C GLY A 30 -1.89 -4.74 12.78
N ILE A 31 -2.66 -4.93 11.72
CA ILE A 31 -2.27 -5.77 10.59
C ILE A 31 -1.17 -5.09 9.78
N LYS A 32 -0.17 -5.87 9.37
CA LYS A 32 0.88 -5.42 8.46
C LYS A 32 0.30 -5.33 7.05
N PRO A 33 0.25 -4.14 6.43
CA PRO A 33 -0.26 -4.00 5.07
C PRO A 33 0.72 -4.60 4.05
N CYS A 34 0.18 -5.26 3.04
CA CYS A 34 0.87 -5.42 1.76
C CYS A 34 0.89 -4.06 1.07
N VAL A 35 2.03 -3.72 0.45
CA VAL A 35 2.17 -2.45 -0.27
C VAL A 35 2.47 -2.77 -1.73
N ILE A 36 1.70 -2.15 -2.63
CA ILE A 36 1.91 -2.25 -4.08
C ILE A 36 2.12 -0.84 -4.63
N PHE A 37 3.16 -0.69 -5.44
CA PHE A 37 3.39 0.49 -6.26
C PHE A 37 3.09 0.15 -7.72
N SER A 38 2.33 0.99 -8.40
CA SER A 38 1.98 0.81 -9.81
C SER A 38 2.11 2.12 -10.57
N GLY A 39 2.54 2.04 -11.82
CA GLY A 39 2.85 3.20 -12.66
C GLY A 39 4.33 3.25 -13.02
N SER A 40 4.66 3.69 -14.23
CA SER A 40 6.03 3.75 -14.75
C SER A 40 6.89 4.79 -14.02
N LYS A 41 6.27 5.85 -13.47
CA LYS A 41 6.97 6.95 -12.80
C LYS A 41 7.80 6.52 -11.60
N TRP A 42 7.41 5.46 -10.89
CA TRP A 42 8.20 4.91 -9.79
C TRP A 42 9.61 4.48 -10.23
N ASP A 43 9.76 4.05 -11.48
CA ASP A 43 11.05 3.59 -12.01
C ASP A 43 11.79 4.67 -12.81
N THR A 44 11.05 5.60 -13.43
CA THR A 44 11.62 6.61 -14.34
C THR A 44 11.97 7.93 -13.65
N ASP A 45 11.22 8.33 -12.64
CA ASP A 45 11.32 9.64 -12.00
C ASP A 45 12.01 9.51 -10.62
N GLU A 46 13.00 10.37 -10.35
CA GLU A 46 13.75 10.35 -9.09
C GLU A 46 12.91 10.80 -7.89
N ASP A 47 12.02 11.78 -8.07
CA ASP A 47 11.17 12.29 -6.99
C ASP A 47 10.18 11.20 -6.53
N TYR A 48 9.65 10.44 -7.49
CA TYR A 48 8.80 9.28 -7.18
C TYR A 48 9.57 8.16 -6.47
N LYS A 49 10.86 7.95 -6.75
CA LYS A 49 11.68 6.97 -6.01
C LYS A 49 11.91 7.38 -4.56
N VAL A 50 12.20 8.65 -4.32
CA VAL A 50 12.34 9.19 -2.94
C VAL A 50 11.01 9.05 -2.21
N MET A 51 9.91 9.44 -2.85
CA MET A 51 8.57 9.27 -2.29
C MET A 51 8.21 7.81 -2.03
N GLN A 52 8.61 6.88 -2.91
CA GLN A 52 8.40 5.45 -2.72
C GLN A 52 9.11 4.95 -1.45
N SER A 53 10.36 5.36 -1.24
CA SER A 53 11.12 5.02 -0.04
C SER A 53 10.45 5.58 1.21
N LEU A 54 10.04 6.85 1.17
CA LEU A 54 9.34 7.50 2.29
C LEU A 54 8.04 6.78 2.65
N LEU A 55 7.22 6.43 1.64
CA LEU A 55 5.97 5.70 1.83
C LEU A 55 6.22 4.29 2.36
N LEU A 56 7.22 3.59 1.82
CA LEU A 56 7.59 2.26 2.28
C LEU A 56 7.96 2.30 3.76
N ASP A 57 8.82 3.23 4.18
CA ASP A 57 9.25 3.36 5.58
C ASP A 57 8.10 3.73 6.51
N MET A 58 7.14 4.54 6.05
CA MET A 58 5.97 4.93 6.83
C MET A 58 5.03 3.74 7.13
N PHE A 59 4.87 2.82 6.18
CA PHE A 59 3.97 1.66 6.30
C PHE A 59 4.68 0.36 6.72
N ASN A 60 6.02 0.31 6.62
CA ASN A 60 6.83 -0.84 7.00
C ASN A 60 7.40 -0.68 8.42
N ARG A 61 6.55 -0.84 9.45
CA ARG A 61 6.96 -0.64 10.86
C ARG A 61 7.94 -1.68 11.39
N GLU A 62 7.69 -2.96 11.13
CA GLU A 62 8.48 -4.08 11.66
C GLU A 62 8.91 -5.02 10.53
N GLN A 63 10.17 -5.45 10.54
CA GLN A 63 10.65 -6.49 9.63
C GLN A 63 10.24 -7.87 10.13
N CYS A 64 9.31 -8.50 9.42
CA CYS A 64 8.85 -9.86 9.71
C CYS A 64 9.48 -10.85 8.73
N SER A 65 10.09 -11.92 9.23
CA SER A 65 10.63 -13.00 8.38
C SER A 65 9.55 -13.98 7.89
N LYS A 66 8.40 -14.03 8.59
CA LYS A 66 7.27 -14.90 8.26
C LYS A 66 5.96 -14.16 8.50
N VAL A 67 5.00 -14.36 7.60
CA VAL A 67 3.64 -13.82 7.70
C VAL A 67 2.65 -14.97 7.58
N ARG A 68 1.59 -14.94 8.40
CA ARG A 68 0.49 -15.91 8.33
C ARG A 68 -0.49 -15.49 7.24
N PHE A 69 -1.07 -16.44 6.49
CA PHE A 69 -2.08 -16.15 5.47
C PHE A 69 -3.28 -15.36 6.00
N GLN A 70 -3.75 -15.68 7.21
CA GLN A 70 -4.83 -14.94 7.88
C GLN A 70 -4.43 -13.50 8.24
N GLY A 71 -3.14 -13.16 8.22
CA GLY A 71 -2.67 -11.80 8.43
C GLY A 71 -2.60 -10.96 7.15
N LEU A 72 -2.87 -11.55 5.98
CA LEU A 72 -2.86 -10.85 4.69
C LEU A 72 -4.25 -10.30 4.39
N GLU A 73 -4.70 -9.33 5.19
CA GLU A 73 -6.03 -8.73 5.07
C GLU A 73 -5.99 -7.33 4.45
N HIS A 74 -4.85 -6.63 4.52
CA HIS A 74 -4.75 -5.22 4.14
C HIS A 74 -3.79 -5.03 2.98
N LEU A 75 -4.26 -4.39 1.93
CA LEU A 75 -3.44 -3.94 0.81
C LEU A 75 -3.52 -2.42 0.68
N LEU A 76 -2.36 -1.77 0.65
CA LEU A 76 -2.18 -0.38 0.27
C LEU A 76 -1.65 -0.34 -1.16
N HIS A 77 -2.36 0.38 -2.01
CA HIS A 77 -2.01 0.52 -3.42
C HIS A 77 -1.74 1.98 -3.74
N PHE A 78 -0.52 2.24 -4.19
CA PHE A 78 -0.03 3.54 -4.64
C PHE A 78 0.07 3.52 -6.16
N ILE A 79 -0.75 4.31 -6.83
CA ILE A 79 -0.74 4.42 -8.30
C ILE A 79 -0.19 5.79 -8.67
N ALA A 80 0.96 5.81 -9.32
CA ALA A 80 1.50 7.00 -9.95
C ALA A 80 0.91 7.11 -11.36
N THR A 81 0.18 8.18 -11.61
CA THR A 81 -0.45 8.45 -12.90
C THR A 81 0.41 9.38 -13.75
N ASP A 82 0.17 9.37 -15.06
CA ASP A 82 0.92 10.20 -16.00
C ASP A 82 0.69 11.71 -15.79
N ASP A 83 -0.41 12.11 -15.15
CA ASP A 83 -0.77 13.50 -14.81
C ASP A 83 -0.22 14.00 -13.46
N ASP A 84 0.87 13.38 -12.98
CA ASP A 84 1.57 13.72 -11.72
C ASP A 84 0.67 13.62 -10.46
N ARG A 85 -0.31 12.72 -10.50
CA ARG A 85 -1.13 12.41 -9.34
C ARG A 85 -0.71 11.09 -8.71
N LEU A 86 -0.85 11.04 -7.39
CA LEU A 86 -0.69 9.84 -6.60
C LEU A 86 -2.06 9.41 -6.10
N LEU A 87 -2.55 8.26 -6.57
CA LEU A 87 -3.75 7.66 -6.02
C LEU A 87 -3.36 6.72 -4.90
N LEU A 88 -3.82 7.00 -3.69
CA LEU A 88 -3.74 6.12 -2.53
C LEU A 88 -5.06 5.36 -2.40
N ARG A 89 -5.00 4.04 -2.46
CA ARG A 89 -6.17 3.17 -2.25
C ARG A 89 -5.88 2.12 -1.19
N SER A 90 -6.86 1.90 -0.31
CA SER A 90 -6.82 0.90 0.74
C SER A 90 -7.85 -0.18 0.44
N TYR A 91 -7.39 -1.42 0.30
CA TYR A 91 -8.22 -2.57 -0.01
C TYR A 91 -8.17 -3.59 1.11
N ARG A 92 -9.29 -4.26 1.33
CA ARG A 92 -9.35 -5.47 2.15
C ARG A 92 -9.28 -6.69 1.24
N MET A 93 -8.28 -7.53 1.44
CA MET A 93 -8.06 -8.74 0.65
C MET A 93 -8.92 -9.89 1.19
N ARG A 94 -9.58 -10.64 0.29
CA ARG A 94 -10.26 -11.90 0.63
C ARG A 94 -9.60 -13.05 -0.12
N LEU A 95 -8.98 -13.96 0.64
CA LEU A 95 -8.39 -15.16 0.09
C LEU A 95 -9.46 -16.22 -0.11
N LYS A 96 -9.69 -16.64 -1.35
CA LYS A 96 -10.56 -17.76 -1.73
C LYS A 96 -9.73 -18.95 -2.19
N LYS A 97 -10.30 -20.15 -2.07
CA LYS A 97 -9.69 -21.38 -2.60
C LYS A 97 -9.55 -21.26 -4.12
N SER A 98 -8.36 -21.57 -4.65
CA SER A 98 -8.13 -21.65 -6.09
C SER A 98 -8.83 -22.88 -6.68
N GLY A 99 -9.40 -22.73 -7.88
CA GLY A 99 -10.12 -23.81 -8.59
C GLY A 99 -9.21 -24.69 -9.47
N THR A 100 -7.92 -24.36 -9.56
CA THR A 100 -6.87 -25.13 -10.23
C THR A 100 -5.99 -25.82 -9.17
N ASP A 101 -5.27 -26.89 -9.53
CA ASP A 101 -4.29 -27.61 -8.67
C ASP A 101 -3.07 -26.76 -8.23
N SER A 102 -3.18 -25.44 -8.26
CA SER A 102 -2.19 -24.50 -7.75
C SER A 102 -2.39 -24.28 -6.25
N GLU A 103 -1.31 -24.42 -5.48
CA GLU A 103 -1.28 -24.23 -4.02
C GLU A 103 -1.56 -22.77 -3.58
N ALA A 104 -1.55 -21.82 -4.52
CA ALA A 104 -1.76 -20.40 -4.23
C ALA A 104 -3.26 -20.03 -4.13
N PRO A 105 -3.71 -19.30 -3.09
CA PRO A 105 -5.09 -18.84 -2.98
C PRO A 105 -5.38 -17.74 -4.01
N LYS A 106 -6.64 -17.67 -4.45
CA LYS A 106 -7.13 -16.56 -5.28
C LYS A 106 -7.43 -15.36 -4.38
N VAL A 107 -6.93 -14.18 -4.75
CA VAL A 107 -7.23 -12.91 -4.07
C VAL A 107 -8.41 -12.26 -4.78
N ASP A 108 -9.47 -11.96 -4.02
CA ASP A 108 -10.56 -11.06 -4.43
C ASP A 108 -10.55 -9.78 -3.56
#